data_AF-A0A286GSV2-F1
#
_entry.id   AF-A0A286GSV2-F1
#
_cell.length_a   1.000
_cell.length_b   1.000
_cell.length_c   1.000
_cell.angle_alpha   90.00
_cell.angle_beta   90.00
_cell.angle_gamma   90.00
#
_symmetry.space_group_name_H-M   'P 1'
#
loop_
_entity.id
_entity.type
_entity.pdbx_description
1 polymer ?
#
loop_
_entity_poly.entity_id
_entity_poly.type
_entity_poly.pdbx_seq_one_letter_code
_entity_poly.pdbx_strand_id
1 'polypeptide(L)'
;MSRPRPDARPDARLDGGLALAAAVVVLVTLLPDGGGWTWGAPLAELHWYATGLDSTATMLQLVGNLLLLAPAAVLAVLRWPALRAPGRLVLASGAAAGGIELLQWLLPLGRVVSPLDALLNTVGAVVAGGIVLLLRAPAPSAA
;
A
#
# COMPACT_ATOMS: atom_id res chain seq x y z
N MET A 1 25.75 21.59 -30.97
CA MET A 1 25.14 22.31 -29.82
C MET A 1 23.88 21.58 -29.39
N SER A 2 23.96 20.78 -28.34
CA SER A 2 22.82 20.06 -27.77
C SER A 2 22.03 21.01 -26.88
N ARG A 3 20.73 21.24 -27.17
CA ARG A 3 19.88 22.02 -26.27
C ARG A 3 19.82 21.33 -24.90
N PRO A 4 19.96 22.05 -23.78
CA PRO A 4 19.72 21.48 -22.47
C PRO A 4 18.28 20.96 -22.43
N ARG A 5 18.09 19.72 -21.95
CA ARG A 5 16.74 19.20 -21.67
C ARG A 5 16.10 20.17 -20.66
N PRO A 6 14.84 20.60 -20.87
CA PRO A 6 14.16 21.41 -19.88
C PRO A 6 14.16 20.63 -18.56
N ASP A 7 14.68 21.26 -17.51
CA ASP A 7 14.64 20.71 -16.16
C ASP A 7 13.18 20.37 -15.85
N ALA A 8 12.87 19.07 -15.79
CA ALA A 8 11.55 18.60 -15.45
C ALA A 8 11.31 19.01 -13.99
N ARG A 9 10.61 20.12 -13.78
CA ARG A 9 10.21 20.56 -12.45
C ARG A 9 9.54 19.37 -11.75
N PRO A 10 9.94 19.04 -10.51
CA PRO A 10 9.27 18.01 -9.73
C PRO A 10 7.76 18.29 -9.73
N ASP A 11 6.95 17.26 -9.94
CA ASP A 11 5.50 17.40 -9.89
C ASP A 11 5.09 17.54 -8.42
N ALA A 12 5.18 18.77 -7.90
CA ALA A 12 5.00 19.10 -6.49
C ALA A 12 3.65 18.63 -5.94
N ARG A 13 2.64 18.45 -6.80
CA ARG A 13 1.32 17.93 -6.40
C ARG A 13 1.38 16.43 -6.12
N LEU A 14 2.00 15.66 -7.01
CA LEU A 14 2.20 14.22 -6.79
C LEU A 14 3.13 13.96 -5.61
N ASP A 15 4.21 14.74 -5.48
CA ASP A 15 5.16 14.63 -4.38
C ASP A 15 4.48 14.97 -3.03
N GLY A 16 3.70 16.06 -2.98
CA GLY A 16 2.92 16.43 -1.80
C GLY A 16 1.84 15.41 -1.44
N GLY A 17 1.13 14.87 -2.44
CA GLY A 17 0.14 13.81 -2.25
C GLY A 17 0.77 12.52 -1.70
N LEU A 18 1.93 12.13 -2.22
CA LEU A 18 2.68 10.96 -1.74
C LEU A 18 3.13 11.15 -0.28
N ALA A 19 3.66 12.33 0.04
CA ALA A 19 4.06 12.66 1.41
C ALA A 19 2.87 12.61 2.37
N LEU A 20 1.72 13.16 1.97
CA LEU A 20 0.50 13.11 2.78
C LEU A 20 0.00 11.67 2.96
N ALA A 21 -0.06 10.88 1.88
CA ALA A 21 -0.48 9.48 1.96
C ALA A 21 0.45 8.66 2.87
N ALA A 22 1.77 8.84 2.74
CA ALA A 22 2.75 8.20 3.61
C ALA A 22 2.58 8.63 5.08
N ALA A 23 2.35 9.92 5.34
CA ALA A 23 2.11 10.43 6.68
C ALA A 23 0.84 9.82 7.31
N VAL A 24 -0.26 9.72 6.55
CA VAL A 24 -1.49 9.06 7.02
C VAL A 24 -1.24 7.59 7.33
N VAL A 25 -0.55 6.85 6.45
CA VAL A 25 -0.20 5.45 6.70
C VAL A 25 0.60 5.32 7.99
N VAL A 26 1.65 6.13 8.17
CA VAL A 26 2.47 6.15 9.38
C VAL A 26 1.62 6.45 10.62
N LEU A 27 0.75 7.44 10.57
CA LEU A 27 -0.11 7.80 11.70
C LEU A 27 -1.09 6.67 12.05
N VAL A 28 -1.68 6.02 11.06
CA VAL A 28 -2.66 4.94 11.29
C VAL A 28 -1.99 3.68 11.83
N THR A 29 -0.79 3.34 11.35
CA THR A 29 -0.15 2.05 11.69
C THR A 29 0.83 2.13 12.85
N LEU A 30 1.47 3.28 13.05
CA LEU A 30 2.54 3.45 14.05
C LEU A 30 2.11 4.25 15.28
N LEU A 31 0.87 4.76 15.34
CA LEU A 31 0.34 5.33 16.58
C LEU A 31 0.14 4.20 17.61
N PRO A 32 0.69 4.32 18.83
CA PRO A 32 0.56 3.29 19.85
C PRO A 32 -0.91 3.08 20.28
N ASP A 33 -1.29 1.83 20.46
CA ASP A 33 -2.58 1.38 21.02
C ASP A 33 -2.39 0.58 22.33
N GLY A 34 -1.18 0.66 22.89
CA GLY A 34 -0.77 -0.09 24.07
C GLY A 34 0.74 -0.32 24.09
N GLY A 35 1.15 -1.39 24.76
CA GLY A 35 2.55 -1.83 24.83
C GLY A 35 2.74 -3.22 24.22
N GLY A 36 3.95 -3.50 23.77
CA GLY A 36 4.34 -4.80 23.20
C GLY A 36 3.77 -5.03 21.80
N TRP A 37 3.65 -6.29 21.40
CA TRP A 37 2.98 -6.71 20.17
C TRP A 37 2.39 -8.12 20.35
N THR A 38 1.43 -8.47 19.51
CA THR A 38 0.89 -9.83 19.42
C THR A 38 1.14 -10.40 18.04
N TRP A 39 1.32 -11.71 17.93
CA TRP A 39 1.58 -12.36 16.64
C TRP A 39 0.27 -12.81 15.98
N GLY A 40 0.03 -12.33 14.76
CA GLY A 40 -1.03 -12.81 13.88
C GLY A 40 -0.62 -14.12 13.21
N ALA A 41 -1.12 -15.25 13.71
CA ALA A 41 -0.86 -16.54 13.07
C ALA A 41 -1.64 -16.61 11.74
N PRO A 42 -0.98 -16.74 10.57
CA PRO A 42 -1.64 -16.52 9.28
C PRO A 42 -2.87 -17.41 9.01
N LEU A 43 -2.82 -18.67 9.42
CA LEU A 43 -3.97 -19.59 9.26
C LEU A 43 -5.15 -19.23 10.17
N ALA A 44 -4.88 -18.75 11.39
CA ALA A 44 -5.92 -18.33 12.32
C ALA A 44 -6.59 -17.05 11.83
N GLU A 45 -5.81 -16.08 11.34
CA GLU A 45 -6.35 -14.85 10.78
C GLU A 45 -7.12 -15.11 9.48
N LEU A 46 -6.62 -16.00 8.61
CA LEU A 46 -7.34 -16.38 7.40
C LEU A 46 -8.70 -17.01 7.74
N HIS A 47 -8.74 -17.90 8.73
CA HIS A 47 -9.99 -18.47 9.22
C HIS A 47 -10.93 -17.41 9.81
N TRP A 48 -10.39 -16.46 10.57
CA TRP A 48 -11.14 -15.34 11.15
C TRP A 48 -11.77 -14.45 10.07
N TYR A 49 -11.00 -14.05 9.04
CA TYR A 49 -11.56 -13.32 7.90
C TYR A 49 -12.62 -14.12 7.16
N ALA A 50 -12.38 -15.42 6.93
CA ALA A 50 -13.31 -16.27 6.17
C ALA A 50 -14.65 -16.53 6.88
N THR A 51 -14.66 -16.50 8.23
CA THR A 51 -15.84 -16.82 9.04
C THR A 51 -16.50 -15.63 9.68
N GLY A 52 -15.85 -14.46 9.68
CA GLY A 52 -16.33 -13.26 10.36
C GLY A 52 -16.79 -12.12 9.46
N LEU A 53 -17.13 -12.34 8.18
CA LEU A 53 -17.50 -11.26 7.24
C LEU A 53 -18.80 -10.53 7.60
N ASP A 54 -19.62 -11.09 8.48
CA ASP A 54 -20.80 -10.47 9.08
C ASP A 54 -20.45 -9.49 10.22
N SER A 55 -19.24 -9.58 10.77
CA SER A 55 -18.73 -8.67 11.79
C SER A 55 -18.21 -7.37 11.19
N THR A 56 -18.72 -6.25 11.70
CA THR A 56 -18.23 -4.92 11.33
C THR A 56 -16.74 -4.76 11.59
N ALA A 57 -16.22 -5.32 12.69
CA ALA A 57 -14.80 -5.22 13.02
C ALA A 57 -13.93 -5.96 12.00
N THR A 58 -14.33 -7.17 11.61
CA THR A 58 -13.62 -7.97 10.59
C THR A 58 -13.63 -7.27 9.23
N MET A 59 -14.78 -6.72 8.84
CA MET A 59 -14.90 -5.96 7.59
C MET A 59 -14.07 -4.68 7.59
N LEU A 60 -14.03 -3.95 8.71
CA LEU A 60 -13.18 -2.77 8.85
C LEU A 60 -11.70 -3.12 8.75
N GLN A 61 -11.24 -4.21 9.36
CA GLN A 61 -9.87 -4.68 9.25
C GLN A 61 -9.54 -5.07 7.80
N LEU A 62 -10.40 -5.87 7.17
CA LEU A 62 -10.20 -6.35 5.79
C LEU A 62 -10.14 -5.20 4.79
N VAL A 63 -11.13 -4.31 4.82
CA VAL A 63 -11.20 -3.15 3.91
C VAL A 63 -10.11 -2.14 4.25
N GLY A 64 -9.84 -1.92 5.55
CA GLY A 64 -8.78 -1.05 6.02
C GLY A 64 -7.43 -1.46 5.46
N ASN A 65 -7.07 -2.73 5.56
CA ASN A 65 -5.83 -3.25 5.01
C ASN A 65 -5.79 -3.14 3.47
N LEU A 66 -6.84 -3.55 2.77
CA LEU A 66 -6.88 -3.41 1.30
C LEU A 66 -6.77 -1.95 0.83
N LEU A 67 -7.22 -0.98 1.62
CA LEU A 67 -7.18 0.44 1.24
C LEU A 67 -5.96 1.19 1.77
N LEU A 68 -5.25 0.66 2.78
CA LEU A 68 -4.19 1.37 3.49
C LEU A 68 -3.12 1.95 2.56
N LEU A 69 -2.58 1.12 1.66
CA LEU A 69 -1.52 1.49 0.72
C LEU A 69 -2.03 1.90 -0.67
N ALA A 70 -3.33 1.75 -0.94
CA ALA A 70 -3.90 2.00 -2.26
C ALA A 70 -3.68 3.45 -2.77
N PRO A 71 -3.93 4.52 -1.98
CA PRO A 71 -3.68 5.89 -2.44
C PRO A 71 -2.20 6.15 -2.76
N ALA A 72 -1.30 5.66 -1.91
CA ALA A 72 0.14 5.79 -2.12
C ALA A 72 0.58 5.08 -3.41
N ALA A 73 0.09 3.86 -3.65
CA ALA A 73 0.40 3.09 -4.86
C ALA A 73 -0.12 3.77 -6.14
N VAL A 74 -1.33 4.32 -6.12
CA VAL A 74 -1.90 5.10 -7.23
C VAL A 74 -0.97 6.27 -7.57
N LEU A 75 -0.64 7.10 -6.57
CA LEU A 75 0.22 8.26 -6.77
C LEU A 75 1.64 7.85 -7.21
N ALA A 76 2.16 6.76 -6.67
CA ALA A 76 3.49 6.24 -6.98
C ALA A 76 3.60 5.81 -8.44
N VAL A 77 2.59 5.12 -8.98
CA VAL A 77 2.54 4.69 -10.39
C VAL A 77 2.39 5.88 -11.35
N LEU A 78 1.67 6.93 -10.92
CA LEU A 78 1.58 8.18 -11.68
C LEU A 78 2.92 8.92 -11.69
N ARG A 79 3.60 8.97 -10.54
CA ARG A 79 4.85 9.71 -10.33
C ARG A 79 6.08 9.05 -10.94
N TRP A 80 6.19 7.72 -10.80
CA TRP A 80 7.38 6.95 -11.16
C TRP A 80 7.07 5.93 -12.27
N PRO A 81 7.45 6.20 -13.53
CA PRO A 81 7.22 5.29 -14.66
C PRO A 81 7.77 3.87 -14.44
N ALA A 82 8.83 3.72 -13.63
CA ALA A 82 9.40 2.44 -13.25
C ALA A 82 8.40 1.51 -12.54
N LEU A 83 7.47 2.06 -11.77
CA LEU A 83 6.46 1.27 -11.02
C LEU A 83 5.28 0.85 -11.89
N ARG A 84 5.25 1.22 -13.17
CA ARG A 84 4.23 0.74 -14.11
C ARG A 84 4.46 -0.72 -14.52
N ALA A 85 5.65 -1.26 -14.27
CA ALA A 85 5.92 -2.68 -14.43
C ALA A 85 5.29 -3.47 -13.26
N PRO A 86 4.42 -4.47 -13.50
CA PRO A 86 3.70 -5.17 -12.44
C PRO A 86 4.59 -5.73 -11.34
N GLY A 87 5.71 -6.37 -11.70
CA GLY A 87 6.65 -6.91 -10.71
C GLY A 87 7.29 -5.85 -9.83
N ARG A 88 7.55 -4.64 -10.36
CA ARG A 88 8.11 -3.54 -9.57
C ARG A 88 7.07 -2.94 -8.63
N LEU A 89 5.81 -2.85 -9.05
CA LEU A 89 4.71 -2.44 -8.18
C LEU A 89 4.53 -3.43 -7.03
N VAL A 90 4.50 -4.75 -7.34
CA VAL A 90 4.39 -5.80 -6.32
C VAL A 90 5.53 -5.71 -5.31
N LEU A 91 6.78 -5.59 -5.77
CA LEU A 91 7.94 -5.49 -4.88
C LEU A 91 7.91 -4.22 -4.02
N ALA A 92 7.57 -3.06 -4.61
CA ALA A 92 7.52 -1.80 -3.87
C ALA A 92 6.40 -1.82 -2.81
N SER A 93 5.20 -2.29 -3.19
CA SER A 93 4.06 -2.41 -2.26
C SER A 93 4.34 -3.43 -1.16
N GLY A 94 4.92 -4.58 -1.50
CA GLY A 94 5.30 -5.62 -0.54
C GLY A 94 6.38 -5.14 0.44
N ALA A 95 7.38 -4.40 -0.05
CA ALA A 95 8.40 -3.81 0.81
C ALA A 95 7.82 -2.75 1.76
N ALA A 96 6.88 -1.91 1.29
CA ALA A 96 6.22 -0.93 2.14
C ALA A 96 5.34 -1.62 3.21
N ALA A 97 4.53 -2.60 2.82
CA ALA A 97 3.69 -3.36 3.73
C ALA A 97 4.50 -4.15 4.77
N GLY A 98 5.53 -4.88 4.33
CA GLY A 98 6.43 -5.60 5.23
C GLY A 98 7.26 -4.67 6.11
N GLY A 99 7.59 -3.46 5.63
CA GLY A 99 8.23 -2.43 6.43
C GLY A 99 7.36 -1.95 7.59
N ILE A 100 6.04 -1.84 7.40
CA ILE A 100 5.10 -1.51 8.48
C ILE A 100 5.12 -2.60 9.55
N GLU A 101 4.95 -3.87 9.17
CA GLU A 101 4.98 -5.00 10.11
C GLU A 101 6.31 -5.09 10.86
N LEU A 102 7.42 -4.88 10.14
CA LEU A 102 8.76 -4.87 10.73
C LEU A 102 8.88 -3.76 11.78
N LEU A 103 8.38 -2.56 11.49
CA LEU A 103 8.37 -1.45 12.44
C LEU A 103 7.47 -1.75 13.64
N GLN A 104 6.29 -2.34 13.44
CA GLN A 104 5.40 -2.74 14.53
C GLN A 104 5.97 -3.88 15.39
N TRP A 105 6.83 -4.72 14.82
CA TRP A 105 7.57 -5.73 15.57
C TRP A 105 8.71 -5.13 16.41
N LEU A 106 9.45 -4.17 15.84
CA LEU A 106 10.56 -3.49 16.50
C LEU A 106 10.10 -2.47 17.54
N LEU A 107 8.94 -1.86 17.33
CA LEU A 107 8.36 -0.85 18.21
C LEU A 107 7.21 -1.48 19.00
N PRO A 108 7.26 -1.53 20.34
CA PRO A 108 6.24 -2.19 21.16
C PRO A 108 4.96 -1.33 21.26
N LEU A 109 4.23 -1.19 20.15
CA LEU A 109 3.12 -0.26 19.95
C LEU A 109 1.75 -0.78 20.40
N GLY A 110 1.67 -1.99 20.98
CA GLY A 110 0.41 -2.66 21.29
C GLY A 110 -0.33 -3.16 20.05
N ARG A 111 0.39 -3.40 18.95
CA ARG A 111 -0.20 -3.80 17.66
C ARG A 111 -0.04 -5.30 17.40
N VAL A 112 -0.90 -5.83 16.54
CA VAL A 112 -0.71 -7.17 15.96
C VAL A 112 0.33 -7.05 14.85
N VAL A 113 1.34 -7.92 14.86
CA VAL A 113 2.26 -8.14 13.74
C VAL A 113 1.71 -9.29 12.93
N SER A 114 1.25 -9.01 11.71
CA SER A 114 0.44 -9.90 10.87
C SER A 114 1.00 -9.99 9.44
N PRO A 115 1.59 -11.13 9.04
CA PRO A 115 1.95 -11.37 7.65
C PRO A 115 0.75 -11.31 6.70
N LEU A 116 -0.46 -11.62 7.19
CA LEU A 116 -1.67 -11.57 6.39
C LEU A 116 -2.12 -10.12 6.12
N ASP A 117 -2.01 -9.24 7.11
CA ASP A 117 -2.31 -7.81 6.92
C ASP A 117 -1.32 -7.17 5.94
N ALA A 118 -0.02 -7.48 6.02
CA ALA A 118 0.94 -7.07 4.98
C ALA A 118 0.58 -7.56 3.58
N LEU A 119 0.10 -8.80 3.45
CA LEU A 119 -0.35 -9.35 2.18
C LEU A 119 -1.58 -8.58 1.66
N LEU A 120 -2.58 -8.32 2.49
CA LEU A 120 -3.78 -7.56 2.13
C LEU A 120 -3.43 -6.13 1.70
N ASN A 121 -2.56 -5.45 2.46
CA ASN A 121 -2.01 -4.13 2.11
C ASN A 121 -1.34 -4.14 0.73
N THR A 122 -0.54 -5.17 0.45
CA THR A 122 0.15 -5.34 -0.83
C THR A 122 -0.82 -5.58 -1.97
N VAL A 123 -1.79 -6.48 -1.79
CA VAL A 123 -2.82 -6.80 -2.79
C VAL A 123 -3.62 -5.55 -3.14
N GLY A 124 -4.10 -4.82 -2.13
CA GLY A 124 -4.85 -3.58 -2.32
C GLY A 124 -4.09 -2.53 -3.12
N ALA A 125 -2.82 -2.30 -2.77
CA ALA A 125 -1.93 -1.41 -3.50
C ALA A 125 -1.72 -1.82 -4.95
N VAL A 126 -1.47 -3.11 -5.21
CA VAL A 126 -1.24 -3.64 -6.56
C VAL A 126 -2.51 -3.53 -7.42
N VAL A 127 -3.67 -3.86 -6.86
CA VAL A 127 -4.96 -3.74 -7.57
C VAL A 127 -5.24 -2.29 -7.91
N ALA A 128 -5.12 -1.36 -6.95
CA ALA A 128 -5.39 0.06 -7.18
C ALA A 128 -4.43 0.67 -8.21
N GLY A 129 -3.12 0.42 -8.08
CA GLY A 129 -2.13 0.85 -9.07
C GLY A 129 -2.36 0.23 -10.45
N GLY A 130 -2.71 -1.07 -10.48
CA GLY A 130 -3.04 -1.80 -11.71
C GLY A 130 -4.25 -1.23 -12.45
N ILE A 131 -5.32 -0.87 -11.73
CA ILE A 131 -6.50 -0.21 -12.30
C ILE A 131 -6.10 1.10 -13.00
N VAL A 132 -5.26 1.92 -12.36
CA VAL A 132 -4.76 3.16 -12.96
C VAL A 132 -3.96 2.90 -14.23
N LEU A 133 -3.16 1.82 -14.27
CA LEU A 133 -2.42 1.44 -15.47
C LEU A 133 -3.34 1.01 -16.61
N LEU A 134 -4.36 0.19 -16.30
CA LEU A 134 -5.35 -0.26 -17.28
C LEU A 134 -6.13 0.91 -17.87
N LEU A 135 -6.57 1.86 -17.05
CA LEU A 135 -7.30 3.05 -17.49
C LEU A 135 -6.45 4.01 -18.34
N ARG A 136 -5.12 3.88 -18.29
CA ARG A 136 -4.18 4.71 -19.07
C ARG A 136 -3.61 3.99 -20.29
N ALA A 137 -3.95 2.72 -20.50
CA ALA A 137 -3.53 1.99 -21.69
C ALA A 137 -4.13 2.67 -22.94
N PRO A 138 -3.35 2.88 -24.01
CA PRO A 138 -3.91 3.36 -25.28
C PRO A 138 -5.02 2.41 -25.75
N ALA A 139 -6.09 2.96 -26.34
CA ALA A 139 -7.10 2.13 -26.98
C ALA A 139 -6.43 1.22 -28.03
N PRO A 140 -6.79 -0.07 -28.11
CA PRO A 140 -6.25 -0.95 -29.13
C PRO A 140 -6.58 -0.35 -30.50
N SER A 141 -5.54 -0.14 -31.32
CA SER A 141 -5.69 0.32 -32.70
C SER A 141 -6.61 -0.66 -33.42
N ALA A 142 -7.76 -0.19 -33.90
CA ALA A 142 -8.60 -1.00 -34.79
C ALA A 142 -7.79 -1.27 -36.06
N ALA A 143 -7.46 -2.54 -36.29
CA ALA A 143 -6.82 -3.04 -37.50
C ALA A 143 -7.86 -3.26 -38.59
#